data_AF-A0A7V5D0S0-F1
#
_entry.id   AF-A0A7V5D0S0-F1
#
_cell.length_a   1.000
_cell.length_b   1.000
_cell.length_c   1.000
_cell.angle_alpha   90.00
_cell.angle_beta   90.00
_cell.angle_gamma   90.00
#
_symmetry.space_group_name_H-M   'P 1'
#
loop_
_entity.id
_entity.type
_entity.pdbx_description
1 polymer ?
#
loop_
_entity_poly.entity_id
_entity_poly.type
_entity_poly.pdbx_seq_one_letter_code
_entity_poly.pdbx_strand_id
1 'polypeptide(L)' 'MVRNIWLLLLAGELFCLLGGICAFLITYEEYKKHLLQKKQVFLLSLRMGLLTFLFFTLFVIFFLWLGPQLSLFRPR' A
#
# COMPACT_ATOMS: atom_id res chain seq x y z
N MET A 1 19.16 -16.02 -7.37
CA MET A 1 18.81 -14.67 -6.85
C MET A 1 17.45 -14.18 -7.36
N VAL A 2 17.20 -14.16 -8.68
CA VAL A 2 15.98 -13.58 -9.29
C VAL A 2 14.65 -14.18 -8.78
N ARG A 3 14.57 -15.50 -8.56
CA ARG A 3 13.35 -16.16 -8.06
C ARG A 3 12.89 -15.67 -6.67
N ASN A 4 13.83 -15.29 -5.80
CA ASN A 4 13.53 -14.85 -4.44
C ASN A 4 12.95 -13.42 -4.43
N ILE A 5 13.35 -12.58 -5.39
CA ILE A 5 12.82 -11.22 -5.56
C ILE A 5 11.34 -11.26 -5.94
N TRP A 6 10.94 -12.17 -6.83
CA TRP A 6 9.54 -12.31 -7.21
C TRP A 6 8.65 -12.74 -6.05
N LEU A 7 9.11 -13.67 -5.20
CA LEU A 7 8.37 -14.06 -3.99
C LEU A 7 8.23 -12.89 -3.00
N LEU A 8 9.28 -12.09 -2.86
CA LEU A 8 9.29 -10.93 -1.95
C LEU A 8 8.39 -9.80 -2.45
N LEU A 9 8.33 -9.59 -3.77
CA LEU A 9 7.36 -8.71 -4.44
C LEU A 9 5.93 -9.17 -4.19
N LEU A 10 5.65 -10.46 -4.39
CA LEU A 10 4.32 -11.03 -4.21
C LEU A 10 3.86 -10.91 -2.74
N ALA A 11 4.75 -11.18 -1.79
CA ALA A 11 4.49 -10.96 -0.37
C ALA A 11 4.26 -9.48 -0.05
N GLY A 12 5.08 -8.58 -0.60
CA GLY A 12 4.96 -7.13 -0.41
C GLY A 12 3.61 -6.59 -0.90
N GLU A 13 3.18 -6.98 -2.10
CA GLU A 13 1.88 -6.59 -2.66
C GLU A 13 0.71 -7.11 -1.82
N LEU A 14 0.80 -8.34 -1.27
CA LEU A 14 -0.20 -8.86 -0.35
C LEU A 14 -0.32 -7.99 0.91
N PHE A 15 0.79 -7.55 1.49
CA PHE A 15 0.78 -6.63 2.62
C PHE A 15 0.27 -5.23 2.26
N CYS A 16 0.59 -4.72 1.06
CA CYS A 16 0.04 -3.46 0.57
C CYS A 16 -1.49 -3.55 0.45
N LEU A 17 -2.01 -4.65 -0.11
CA LEU A 17 -3.44 -4.90 -0.25
C LEU A 17 -4.12 -4.94 1.13
N LEU A 18 -3.54 -5.67 2.09
CA LEU A 18 -4.04 -5.71 3.46
C LEU A 18 -4.04 -4.31 4.11
N GLY A 19 -2.99 -3.52 3.90
CA GLY A 19 -2.93 -2.12 4.35
C GLY A 19 -4.03 -1.26 3.77
N GLY A 20 -4.32 -1.40 2.47
CA GLY A 20 -5.43 -0.73 1.79
C GLY A 20 -6.80 -1.16 2.34
N ILE A 21 -7.00 -2.45 2.61
CA ILE A 21 -8.23 -2.97 3.23
C ILE A 21 -8.39 -2.43 4.66
N CYS A 22 -7.33 -2.40 5.46
CA CYS A 22 -7.36 -1.81 6.80
C CYS A 22 -7.70 -0.32 6.74
N ALA A 23 -7.07 0.45 5.85
CA ALA A 23 -7.39 1.87 5.67
C ALA A 23 -8.84 2.09 5.25
N PHE A 24 -9.37 1.25 4.36
CA PHE A 24 -10.79 1.25 4.01
C PHE A 24 -11.68 1.01 5.25
N LEU A 25 -11.41 -0.03 6.04
CA LEU A 25 -12.23 -0.37 7.21
C LEU A 25 -12.21 0.72 8.28
N ILE A 26 -11.02 1.27 8.56
CA ILE A 26 -10.86 2.36 9.55
C ILE A 26 -11.63 3.59 9.09
N THR A 27 -11.43 4.01 7.84
CA THR A 27 -12.11 5.21 7.31
C THR A 27 -13.62 4.99 7.15
N TYR A 28 -14.06 3.78 6.82
CA TYR A 28 -15.46 3.43 6.75
C TYR A 28 -16.16 3.53 8.11
N GLU A 29 -15.58 2.91 9.14
CA GLU A 29 -16.13 2.99 10.50
C GLU A 29 -16.10 4.41 11.06
N GLU A 30 -15.10 5.22 10.70
CA GLU A 30 -15.04 6.62 11.12
C GLU A 30 -16.07 7.48 10.38
N TYR A 31 -16.13 7.40 9.05
CA TYR A 31 -17.06 8.20 8.25
C TYR A 31 -18.52 7.80 8.44
N LYS A 32 -18.79 6.54 8.78
CA LYS A 32 -20.14 6.08 9.14
C LYS A 32 -20.72 6.81 10.36
N LYS A 33 -19.88 7.31 11.27
CA LYS A 33 -20.32 8.08 12.44
C LYS A 33 -20.70 9.52 12.07
N HIS A 34 -20.02 10.10 11.09
CA HIS A 34 -20.12 11.53 10.76
C HIS A 34 -20.97 11.83 9.51
N LEU A 35 -21.11 10.89 8.58
CA LEU A 35 -21.82 11.08 7.31
C LEU A 35 -23.13 10.28 7.28
N LEU A 36 -24.22 10.96 6.92
CA LEU A 36 -25.56 10.34 6.82
C LEU A 36 -25.73 9.47 5.57
N GLN A 37 -24.99 9.76 4.49
CA GLN A 37 -25.16 9.06 3.20
C GLN A 37 -24.21 7.86 3.05
N LYS A 38 -24.77 6.65 3.20
CA LYS A 38 -24.03 5.37 3.09
C LYS A 38 -23.22 5.21 1.80
N LYS A 39 -23.75 5.70 0.67
CA LYS A 39 -23.08 5.60 -0.64
C LYS A 39 -21.83 6.49 -0.71
N GLN A 40 -21.89 7.67 -0.09
CA GLN A 40 -20.74 8.57 0.02
C GLN A 40 -19.68 7.99 0.96
N VAL A 41 -20.09 7.44 2.12
CA VAL A 41 -19.18 6.77 3.07
C VAL A 41 -18.38 5.67 2.38
N PHE A 42 -19.05 4.79 1.63
CA PHE A 42 -18.38 3.71 0.92
C PHE A 42 -17.39 4.22 -0.13
N LEU A 43 -17.81 5.17 -0.98
CA LEU A 43 -16.95 5.74 -2.02
C LEU A 43 -15.73 6.47 -1.45
N LEU A 44 -15.90 7.24 -0.38
CA LEU A 44 -14.81 7.98 0.25
C LEU A 44 -13.81 7.00 0.88
N SER A 45 -14.30 6.02 1.63
CA SER A 45 -13.45 5.02 2.28
C SER A 45 -12.71 4.15 1.25
N LEU A 46 -13.38 3.80 0.15
CA LEU A 46 -12.76 3.07 -0.97
C LEU A 46 -11.63 3.87 -1.60
N ARG A 47 -11.82 5.19 -1.80
CA ARG A 47 -10.75 6.07 -2.26
C ARG A 47 -9.56 6.09 -1.29
N MET A 48 -9.81 6.14 0.02
CA MET A 48 -8.75 6.13 1.03
C MET A 48 -7.97 4.80 1.04
N GLY A 49 -8.68 3.67 0.96
CA GLY A 49 -8.05 2.35 0.85
C GLY A 49 -7.20 2.21 -0.42
N LEU A 50 -7.72 2.65 -1.57
CA LEU A 50 -6.99 2.63 -2.84
C LEU A 50 -5.77 3.57 -2.82
N LEU A 51 -5.90 4.78 -2.26
CA LEU A 51 -4.77 5.70 -2.11
C LEU A 51 -3.67 5.10 -1.22
N THR A 52 -4.06 4.44 -0.14
CA THR A 52 -3.11 3.78 0.78
C THR A 52 -2.40 2.62 0.10
N PHE A 53 -3.13 1.77 -0.61
CA PHE A 53 -2.55 0.68 -1.42
C PHE A 53 -1.54 1.25 -2.42
N LEU A 54 -1.95 2.24 -3.22
CA LEU A 54 -1.13 2.83 -4.26
C LEU A 54 0.12 3.51 -3.69
N PHE A 55 0.02 4.16 -2.53
CA PHE A 55 1.15 4.75 -1.82
C PHE A 55 2.19 3.68 -1.44
N PHE A 56 1.77 2.57 -0.82
CA PHE A 56 2.69 1.52 -0.42
C PHE A 56 3.28 0.76 -1.62
N THR A 57 2.51 0.51 -2.67
CA THR A 57 3.03 -0.07 -3.92
C THR A 57 4.12 0.81 -4.53
N LEU A 58 3.88 2.13 -4.64
CA LEU A 58 4.91 3.06 -5.12
C LEU A 58 6.15 3.06 -4.24
N PHE A 59 5.98 2.96 -2.92
CA PHE A 59 7.08 2.88 -1.98
C PHE A 59 7.93 1.61 -2.18
N VAL A 60 7.30 0.45 -2.38
CA VAL A 60 8.00 -0.81 -2.69
C VAL A 60 8.78 -0.70 -4.00
N ILE A 61 8.17 -0.16 -5.06
CA ILE A 61 8.83 0.08 -6.35
C ILE A 61 10.02 1.01 -6.18
N PHE A 62 9.85 2.11 -5.44
CA PHE A 62 10.92 3.07 -5.16
C PHE A 62 12.10 2.41 -4.45
N PHE A 63 11.86 1.60 -3.42
CA PHE A 63 12.91 0.88 -2.70
C PHE A 63 13.62 -0.16 -3.57
N LEU A 64 12.89 -0.84 -4.45
CA LEU A 64 13.50 -1.78 -5.39
C LEU A 64 14.37 -1.09 -6.45
N TRP A 65 13.99 0.13 -6.86
CA TRP A 65 14.77 0.91 -7.81
C TRP A 65 16.01 1.55 -7.16
N LEU A 66 15.87 2.09 -5.94
CA LEU A 66 16.95 2.78 -5.21
C LEU A 66 17.94 1.80 -4.55
N GLY A 67 17.46 0.64 -4.08
CA GLY A 67 18.27 -0.35 -3.37
C GLY A 67 19.57 -0.77 -4.11
N PRO A 68 19.51 -1.10 -5.41
CA PRO A 68 20.70 -1.41 -6.22
C PRO A 68 21.71 -0.26 -6.27
N GLN A 69 21.25 0.99 -6.37
CA GLN A 69 22.11 2.18 -6.44
C GLN A 69 22.86 2.42 -5.12
N LEU A 70 22.21 2.16 -3.98
CA LEU A 70 22.83 2.26 -2.66
C LEU A 70 23.85 1.15 -2.39
N SER A 71 23.62 -0.06 -2.94
CA SER A 71 24.56 -1.18 -2.83
C SER A 71 25.87 -0.97 -3.61
N LEU A 72 25.84 -0.12 -4.64
CA LEU A 72 27.00 0.29 -5.43
C LEU A 72 27.93 1.26 -4.68
N PHE A 73 27.43 1.94 -3.64
CA PHE A 73 28.19 2.86 -2.79
C PHE A 73 28.84 2.18 -1.58
N ARG A 74 28.78 0.85 -1.46
CA ARG A 74 29.43 0.13 -0.37
C ARG A 74 30.96 0.08 -0.64
N PRO A 75 31.81 0.82 0.10
CA PRO A 75 33.25 0.59 0.02
C PRO A 75 33.51 -0.84 0.49
N ARG A 76 34.29 -1.59 -0.29
CA ARG A 76 34.72 -2.95 0.04
C ARG A 76 35.56 -2.96 1.31
#